data_AF-A0A353P905-F1
#
_entry.id   AF-A0A353P905-F1
#
_cell.length_a   1.000
_cell.length_b   1.000
_cell.length_c   1.000
_cell.angle_alpha   90.00
_cell.angle_beta   90.00
_cell.angle_gamma   90.00
#
_symmetry.space_group_name_H-M   'P 1'
#
loop_
_entity.id
_entity.type
_entity.pdbx_description
1 polymer ?
#
loop_
_entity_poly.entity_id
_entity_poly.type
_entity_poly.pdbx_seq_one_letter_code
_entity_poly.pdbx_strand_id
1 'polypeptide(L)'
;MLQPLDLGFTTLRNRVLMGSMHTGLEDRQKNFPRLAAYFAERARGEVGLMVTGGFAPNIEGWLFPFASKLTTHGEARAHRQITDAVHAEG
;
A
#
# COMPACT_ATOMS: atom_id res chain seq x y z
N MET A 1 20.53 4.49 -10.16
CA MET A 1 19.29 4.06 -9.46
C MET A 1 18.99 4.92 -8.24
N LEU A 2 19.99 5.26 -7.41
CA LEU A 2 19.78 5.99 -6.14
C LEU A 2 19.62 7.53 -6.29
N GLN A 3 19.48 8.04 -7.51
CA GLN A 3 19.22 9.46 -7.72
C GLN A 3 17.72 9.74 -7.54
N PRO A 4 17.35 10.89 -6.93
CA PRO A 4 15.97 11.32 -6.86
C PRO A 4 15.29 11.36 -8.24
N LEU A 5 13.98 11.17 -8.25
CA LEU A 5 13.14 11.26 -9.44
C LEU A 5 11.99 12.23 -9.18
N ASP A 6 11.98 13.34 -9.90
CA ASP A 6 10.85 14.26 -9.92
C ASP A 6 9.74 13.73 -10.82
N LEU A 7 8.52 13.64 -10.28
CA LEU A 7 7.32 13.22 -10.99
C LEU A 7 6.39 14.39 -11.33
N GLY A 8 6.79 15.63 -11.04
CA GLY A 8 6.04 16.86 -11.25
C GLY A 8 5.03 17.21 -10.14
N PHE A 9 4.57 16.22 -9.38
CA PHE A 9 3.69 16.41 -8.21
C PHE A 9 4.33 15.99 -6.87
N THR A 10 5.42 15.22 -6.95
CA THR A 10 6.22 14.78 -5.80
C THR A 10 7.61 14.39 -6.29
N THR A 11 8.57 14.29 -5.39
CA THR A 11 9.91 13.78 -5.68
C THR A 11 10.13 12.46 -4.95
N LEU A 12 10.41 11.40 -5.69
CA LEU A 12 10.84 10.14 -5.09
C LEU A 12 12.29 10.24 -4.67
N ARG A 13 12.62 9.73 -3.48
CA ARG A 13 13.99 9.73 -2.94
C ARG A 13 14.98 8.94 -3.81
N ASN A 14 14.50 7.93 -4.53
CA ASN A 14 15.28 7.13 -5.48
C ASN A 14 14.35 6.41 -6.48
N ARG A 15 14.94 5.64 -7.38
CA ARG A 15 14.23 4.87 -8.42
C ARG A 15 14.01 3.39 -8.04
N VAL A 16 14.00 3.07 -6.75
CA VAL A 16 13.68 1.71 -6.26
C VAL A 16 12.17 1.61 -6.10
N LEU A 17 11.58 0.67 -6.84
CA LEU A 17 10.14 0.42 -6.84
C LEU A 17 9.85 -0.98 -6.30
N MET A 18 8.92 -1.04 -5.36
CA MET A 18 8.26 -2.27 -4.95
C MET A 18 6.96 -2.40 -5.74
N GLY A 19 6.91 -3.41 -6.61
CA GLY A 19 5.72 -3.69 -7.41
C GLY A 19 4.55 -4.17 -6.56
N SER A 20 3.37 -4.19 -7.19
CA SER A 20 2.15 -4.71 -6.58
C SER A 20 2.34 -6.18 -6.23
N MET A 21 2.16 -6.51 -4.94
CA MET A 21 2.26 -7.88 -4.43
C MET A 21 1.05 -8.21 -3.58
N HIS A 22 0.36 -9.29 -3.93
CA HIS A 22 -0.72 -9.85 -3.11
C HIS A 22 -0.09 -10.74 -2.02
N THR A 23 -0.11 -10.27 -0.78
CA THR A 23 0.46 -10.97 0.40
C THR A 23 -0.57 -11.83 1.13
N GLY A 24 -1.86 -11.67 0.80
CA GLY A 24 -2.98 -12.28 1.52
C GLY A 24 -3.35 -11.56 2.83
N LEU A 25 -2.55 -10.57 3.26
CA LEU A 25 -2.86 -9.75 4.44
C LEU A 25 -3.94 -8.69 4.12
N GLU A 26 -3.94 -8.17 2.90
CA GLU A 26 -4.91 -7.20 2.40
C GLU A 26 -6.34 -7.73 2.37
N ASP A 27 -6.55 -9.04 2.37
CA ASP A 27 -7.89 -9.62 2.21
C ASP A 27 -8.81 -9.47 3.42
N ARG A 28 -8.26 -9.15 4.59
CA ARG A 28 -9.05 -8.99 5.83
C ARG A 28 -8.55 -7.79 6.62
N GLN A 29 -9.44 -6.87 6.96
CA GLN A 29 -9.10 -5.67 7.75
C GLN A 29 -8.37 -5.97 9.06
N LYS A 30 -8.69 -7.10 9.73
CA LYS A 30 -8.00 -7.55 10.95
C LYS A 30 -6.49 -7.76 10.77
N ASN A 31 -6.03 -7.97 9.54
CA ASN A 31 -4.63 -8.17 9.20
C ASN A 31 -3.92 -6.87 8.79
N PHE A 32 -4.63 -5.75 8.66
CA PHE A 32 -4.03 -4.48 8.23
C PHE A 32 -2.87 -4.01 9.12
N PRO A 33 -2.85 -4.23 10.46
CA PRO A 33 -1.67 -3.91 11.25
C PRO A 33 -0.41 -4.67 10.80
N ARG A 34 -0.57 -5.94 10.37
CA ARG A 34 0.54 -6.74 9.82
C ARG A 34 0.95 -6.27 8.44
N LEU A 35 -0.01 -5.85 7.60
CA LEU A 35 0.27 -5.27 6.29
C LEU A 35 0.97 -3.91 6.39
N ALA A 36 0.55 -3.08 7.34
CA ALA A 36 1.17 -1.80 7.64
C ALA A 36 2.62 -1.99 8.10
N ALA A 37 2.87 -2.90 9.05
CA ALA A 37 4.23 -3.26 9.45
C ALA A 37 5.05 -3.80 8.27
N TYR A 38 4.45 -4.64 7.42
CA TYR A 38 5.11 -5.14 6.22
C TYR A 38 5.59 -4.00 5.32
N PHE A 39 4.75 -3.03 4.96
CA PHE A 39 5.16 -1.90 4.12
C PHE A 39 6.11 -0.92 4.83
N ALA A 40 5.88 -0.63 6.11
CA ALA A 40 6.75 0.25 6.91
C ALA A 40 8.21 -0.24 6.94
N GLU A 41 8.43 -1.56 7.10
CA GLU A 41 9.79 -2.12 7.03
C GLU A 41 10.48 -1.88 5.67
N ARG A 42 9.73 -1.84 4.57
CA ARG A 42 10.31 -1.55 3.23
C ARG A 42 10.57 -0.05 3.06
N ALA A 43 9.77 0.81 3.68
CA ALA A 43 9.96 2.26 3.66
C ALA A 43 11.24 2.62 4.43
N ARG A 44 11.42 2.00 5.59
CA ARG A 44 12.65 2.07 6.37
C ARG A 44 13.86 1.53 5.61
N GLY A 45 13.64 0.54 4.74
CA GLY A 45 14.62 0.03 3.77
C GLY A 45 14.85 0.94 2.54
N GLU A 46 14.34 2.17 2.57
CA GLU A 46 14.52 3.22 1.57
C GLU A 46 13.92 2.94 0.18
N VAL A 47 12.85 2.14 0.08
CA VAL A 47 12.11 2.02 -1.18
C VAL A 47 11.47 3.36 -1.55
N GLY A 48 11.70 3.83 -2.78
CA GLY A 48 11.22 5.15 -3.25
C GLY A 48 9.75 5.18 -3.65
N LEU A 49 9.19 4.08 -4.16
CA LEU A 49 7.77 3.96 -4.50
C LEU A 49 7.27 2.54 -4.25
N MET A 50 6.09 2.41 -3.65
CA MET A 50 5.44 1.14 -3.40
C MET A 50 4.06 1.11 -4.02
N VAL A 51 3.73 0.01 -4.69
CA VAL A 51 2.37 -0.28 -5.14
C VAL A 51 1.83 -1.38 -4.25
N THR A 52 0.68 -1.15 -3.61
CA THR A 52 0.09 -2.13 -2.69
C THR A 52 -0.45 -3.36 -3.42
N GLY A 53 -0.83 -4.39 -2.65
CA GLY A 53 -1.71 -5.45 -3.14
C GLY A 53 -3.08 -4.90 -3.58
N GLY A 54 -3.85 -5.74 -4.24
CA GLY A 54 -5.12 -5.36 -4.86
C GLY A 54 -6.24 -5.15 -3.83
N PHE A 55 -6.96 -4.04 -3.98
CA PHE A 55 -8.25 -3.82 -3.33
C PHE A 55 -9.32 -3.70 -4.41
N ALA A 56 -10.41 -4.45 -4.28
CA ALA A 56 -11.44 -4.46 -5.30
C ALA A 56 -12.16 -3.11 -5.40
N PRO A 57 -12.50 -2.62 -6.61
CA PRO A 57 -13.24 -1.37 -6.79
C PRO A 57 -14.77 -1.54 -6.66
N ASN A 58 -15.26 -2.78 -6.59
CA ASN A 58 -16.67 -3.18 -6.45
C ASN A 58 -16.74 -4.66 -6.04
N ILE A 59 -17.95 -5.24 -5.99
CA ILE A 59 -18.17 -6.64 -5.59
C ILE A 59 -17.72 -7.59 -6.71
N GLU A 60 -17.94 -7.21 -7.96
CA GLU A 60 -17.58 -7.98 -9.15
C GLU A 60 -16.06 -8.16 -9.29
N GLY A 61 -15.28 -7.21 -8.79
CA GLY A 61 -13.82 -7.23 -8.78
C GLY A 61 -13.21 -7.95 -7.58
N TRP A 62 -14.00 -8.61 -6.73
CA TRP A 62 -13.47 -9.40 -5.63
C TRP A 62 -12.57 -10.53 -6.13
N LEU A 63 -11.39 -10.66 -5.50
CA LEU A 63 -10.52 -11.81 -5.70
C LEU A 63 -11.17 -13.10 -5.18
N PHE A 64 -11.89 -13.00 -4.05
CA PHE A 64 -12.74 -14.05 -3.49
C PHE A 64 -13.81 -13.43 -2.57
N PRO A 65 -14.86 -14.18 -2.19
CA PRO A 65 -15.96 -13.63 -1.40
C PRO A 65 -15.48 -12.94 -0.12
N PHE A 66 -15.90 -11.69 0.07
CA PHE A 66 -15.56 -10.84 1.22
C PHE A 66 -14.07 -10.46 1.34
N ALA A 67 -13.32 -10.53 0.24
CA ALA A 67 -12.01 -9.87 0.15
C ALA A 67 -12.17 -8.34 0.26
N SER A 68 -11.07 -7.67 0.62
CA SER A 68 -11.11 -6.22 0.81
C SER A 68 -11.39 -5.46 -0.48
N LYS A 69 -12.09 -4.34 -0.31
CA LYS A 69 -12.49 -3.43 -1.37
C LYS A 69 -12.33 -1.98 -0.92
N LEU A 70 -12.30 -1.05 -1.87
CA LEU A 70 -12.24 0.39 -1.63
C LEU A 70 -13.44 1.08 -2.30
N THR A 71 -14.66 0.67 -1.94
CA THR A 71 -15.89 1.25 -2.52
C THR A 71 -16.52 2.32 -1.63
N THR A 72 -16.08 2.42 -0.37
CA THR A 72 -16.67 3.33 0.62
C THR A 72 -15.61 4.16 1.32
N HIS A 73 -16.00 5.32 1.85
CA HIS A 73 -15.12 6.15 2.68
C HIS A 73 -14.65 5.43 3.96
N GLY A 74 -15.46 4.53 4.51
CA GLY A 74 -15.08 3.73 5.69
C GLY A 74 -13.92 2.79 5.40
N GLU A 75 -13.94 2.15 4.23
CA GLU A 75 -12.85 1.28 3.76
C GLU A 75 -11.58 2.06 3.45
N ALA A 76 -11.70 3.20 2.80
CA ALA A 76 -10.58 4.09 2.56
C ALA A 76 -9.96 4.57 3.90
N ARG A 77 -10.77 4.89 4.90
CA ARG A 77 -10.29 5.25 6.24
C ARG A 77 -9.58 4.10 6.92
N ALA A 78 -10.09 2.87 6.82
CA ALA A 78 -9.42 1.69 7.36
C ALA A 78 -8.06 1.45 6.68
N HIS A 79 -7.98 1.65 5.36
CA HIS A 79 -6.75 1.50 4.58
C HIS A 79 -5.66 2.53 4.96
N ARG A 80 -6.04 3.73 5.42
CA ARG A 80 -5.08 4.80 5.76
C ARG A 80 -4.00 4.36 6.75
N GLN A 81 -4.30 3.44 7.67
CA GLN A 81 -3.28 2.92 8.59
C GLN A 81 -2.04 2.35 7.88
N ILE A 82 -2.21 1.81 6.66
CA ILE A 82 -1.12 1.26 5.85
C ILE A 82 -0.30 2.42 5.26
N THR A 83 -0.96 3.41 4.67
CA THR A 83 -0.27 4.57 4.06
C THR A 83 0.39 5.44 5.12
N ASP A 84 -0.25 5.63 6.28
CA ASP A 84 0.28 6.43 7.38
C ASP A 84 1.54 5.78 7.96
N ALA A 85 1.56 4.45 8.09
CA ALA A 85 2.75 3.71 8.53
C ALA A 85 3.92 3.82 7.54
N VAL A 86 3.65 3.87 6.23
CA VAL A 86 4.69 4.09 5.21
C VAL A 86 5.23 5.51 5.30
N HIS A 87 4.36 6.52 5.31
CA HIS A 87 4.77 7.92 5.36
C HIS A 87 5.50 8.30 6.67
N ALA A 88 5.26 7.57 7.75
CA ALA A 88 6.00 7.76 9.00
C ALA A 88 7.48 7.36 8.90
N GLU A 89 7.86 6.52 7.93
CA GLU A 89 9.21 5.97 7.76
C GLU A 89 10.01 6.62 6.61
N GLY A 90 9.41 7.56 5.85
CA GLY A 90 10.10 8.33 4.80
C GLY A 90 9.28 8.60 3.55
#